data_AF-A0A965U384-F1
#
_entry.id   AF-A0A965U384-F1
#
_cell.length_a   1.000
_cell.length_b   1.000
_cell.length_c   1.000
_cell.angle_alpha   90.00
_cell.angle_beta   90.00
_cell.angle_gamma   90.00
#
_symmetry.space_group_name_H-M   'P 1'
#
loop_
_entity.id
_entity.type
_entity.pdbx_description
1 polymer ?
#
loop_
_entity_poly.entity_id
_entity_poly.type
_entity_poly.pdbx_seq_one_letter_code
_entity_poly.pdbx_strand_id
1 'polypeptide(L)'
;MIKLLHMDVKSGTYDKVQPIAEKLKVFDGGRQTDLDYYKLAANEYFKEQFEIQRRLQASEQQRLAREAKLSKQTELDRVKVAQQSRERVVEKVEQRKAAAPVKSNAGTKKSIDFLEDSDEAFEEWYRKVEASR
;
A
#
# COMPACT_ATOMS: atom_id res chain seq x y z
N MET A 1 9.12 -30.92 35.04
CA MET A 1 9.63 -31.57 33.82
C MET A 1 8.71 -32.67 33.30
N ILE A 2 8.32 -33.67 34.09
CA ILE A 2 7.33 -34.70 33.67
C ILE A 2 6.01 -34.08 33.18
N LYS A 3 5.55 -33.00 33.83
CA LYS A 3 4.36 -32.23 33.39
C LYS A 3 4.49 -31.65 31.98
N LEU A 4 5.70 -31.29 31.54
CA LEU A 4 5.94 -30.75 30.20
C LEU A 4 5.87 -31.87 29.16
N LEU A 5 6.49 -33.01 29.44
CA LEU A 5 6.41 -34.18 28.57
C LEU A 5 4.96 -34.65 28.38
N HIS A 6 4.14 -34.58 29.43
CA HIS A 6 2.70 -34.86 29.33
C HIS A 6 1.95 -33.91 28.40
N MET A 7 2.33 -32.62 28.39
CA MET A 7 1.77 -31.64 27.46
C MET A 7 2.23 -31.92 26.03
N ASP A 8 3.48 -32.34 25.85
CA ASP A 8 4.02 -32.70 24.54
C ASP A 8 3.33 -33.94 23.96
N VAL A 9 3.00 -34.92 24.79
CA VAL A 9 2.18 -36.09 24.41
C VAL A 9 0.77 -35.64 24.03
N LYS A 10 0.12 -34.80 24.85
CA LYS A 10 -1.23 -34.29 24.56
C LYS A 10 -1.31 -33.45 23.29
N SER A 11 -0.27 -32.69 22.99
CA SER A 11 -0.20 -31.84 21.79
C SER A 11 0.23 -32.61 20.53
N GLY A 12 0.60 -33.89 20.66
CA GLY A 12 1.18 -34.68 19.56
C GLY A 12 2.59 -34.22 19.14
N THR A 13 3.22 -33.37 19.94
CA THR A 13 4.62 -32.95 19.74
C THR A 13 5.57 -34.10 20.04
N TYR A 14 5.24 -34.91 21.04
CA TYR A 14 6.01 -36.11 21.39
C TYR A 14 6.21 -37.02 20.18
N ASP A 15 5.15 -37.34 19.44
CA ASP A 15 5.21 -38.23 18.27
C ASP A 15 6.11 -37.69 17.14
N LYS A 16 6.32 -36.38 17.08
CA LYS A 16 7.18 -35.73 16.09
C LYS A 16 8.65 -35.70 16.53
N VAL A 17 8.88 -35.44 17.81
CA VAL A 17 10.23 -35.29 18.39
C VAL A 17 10.85 -36.64 18.73
N GLN A 18 10.04 -37.61 19.15
CA GLN A 18 10.51 -38.93 19.59
C GLN A 18 11.33 -39.68 18.52
N PRO A 19 10.92 -39.75 17.24
CA PRO A 19 11.73 -40.40 16.21
C PRO A 19 13.08 -39.71 15.97
N ILE A 20 13.15 -38.39 16.15
CA ILE A 20 14.39 -37.61 16.03
C ILE A 20 15.31 -37.96 17.21
N ALA A 21 14.76 -38.05 18.42
CA ALA A 21 15.49 -38.45 19.62
C ALA A 21 16.04 -39.88 19.50
N GLU A 22 15.23 -40.82 19.00
CA GLU A 22 15.65 -42.20 18.75
C GLU A 22 16.76 -42.27 17.70
N LYS A 23 16.67 -41.48 16.63
CA LYS A 23 17.72 -41.37 15.62
C LYS A 23 19.03 -40.87 16.22
N LEU A 24 18.99 -39.84 17.06
CA LEU A 24 20.16 -39.31 17.76
C LEU A 24 20.75 -40.35 18.72
N LYS A 25 19.90 -41.06 19.46
CA LYS A 25 20.29 -42.13 20.37
C LYS A 25 21.00 -43.27 19.63
N VAL A 26 20.45 -43.72 18.50
CA VAL A 26 21.05 -44.77 17.68
C VAL A 26 22.40 -44.33 17.11
N PHE A 27 22.51 -43.07 16.66
CA PHE A 27 23.74 -42.54 16.08
C PHE A 27 24.88 -42.40 17.10
N ASP A 28 24.57 -41.95 18.31
CA ASP A 28 25.54 -41.77 19.40
C ASP A 28 25.76 -43.05 20.24
N GLY A 29 25.11 -44.16 19.87
CA GLY A 29 25.24 -45.45 20.56
C GLY A 29 24.65 -45.46 21.97
N GLY A 30 23.68 -44.59 22.27
CA GLY A 30 22.96 -44.57 23.54
C GLY A 30 23.80 -44.15 24.76
N ARG A 31 24.75 -43.24 24.57
CA ARG A 31 25.62 -42.73 25.66
C ARG A 31 24.89 -41.84 26.67
N GLN A 32 23.81 -41.19 26.27
CA GLN A 32 23.02 -40.29 27.12
C GLN A 32 21.69 -40.93 27.52
N THR A 33 20.97 -40.28 28.44
CA THR A 33 19.63 -40.73 28.82
C THR A 33 18.62 -40.41 27.72
N ASP A 34 17.56 -41.21 27.61
CA ASP A 34 16.50 -41.02 26.61
C ASP A 34 15.84 -39.64 26.72
N LEU A 35 15.73 -39.10 27.94
CA LEU A 35 15.22 -37.76 28.18
C LEU A 35 16.15 -36.67 27.67
N ASP A 36 17.46 -36.88 27.69
CA ASP A 36 18.43 -35.90 27.19
C ASP A 36 18.44 -35.90 25.65
N TYR A 37 18.36 -37.06 25.01
CA TYR A 37 18.12 -37.13 23.57
C TYR A 37 16.81 -36.45 23.16
N TYR A 38 15.74 -36.62 23.95
CA TYR A 38 14.47 -35.93 23.70
C TYR A 38 14.61 -34.41 23.77
N LYS A 39 15.30 -33.87 24.79
CA LYS A 39 15.53 -32.42 24.88
C LYS A 39 16.32 -31.88 23.68
N LEU A 40 17.38 -32.59 23.29
CA LEU A 40 18.21 -32.19 22.15
C LEU A 40 17.38 -32.20 20.86
N ALA A 41 16.61 -33.27 20.63
CA ALA A 41 15.70 -33.38 19.50
C ALA A 41 14.62 -32.29 19.52
N ALA A 42 14.04 -31.99 20.68
CA ALA A 42 13.02 -30.96 20.83
C ALA A 42 13.57 -29.59 20.45
N ASN A 43 14.76 -29.25 20.95
CA ASN A 43 15.42 -27.97 20.64
C ASN A 43 15.68 -27.82 19.13
N GLU A 44 16.18 -28.88 18.48
CA GLU A 44 16.44 -28.84 17.04
C GLU A 44 15.14 -28.73 16.24
N TYR A 45 14.12 -29.52 16.59
CA TYR A 45 12.81 -29.48 15.96
C TYR A 45 12.17 -28.09 16.06
N PHE A 46 12.14 -27.49 17.25
CA PHE A 46 11.54 -26.17 17.44
C PHE A 46 12.34 -25.07 16.74
N LYS A 47 13.67 -25.18 16.70
CA LYS A 47 14.51 -24.26 15.94
C LYS A 47 14.20 -24.33 14.44
N GLU A 48 14.09 -25.53 13.89
CA GLU A 48 13.71 -25.73 12.49
C GLU A 48 12.30 -25.18 12.19
N GLN A 49 11.33 -25.47 13.05
CA GLN A 49 9.97 -24.93 12.91
C GLN A 49 9.94 -23.40 12.94
N PHE A 50 10.72 -22.78 13.83
CA PHE A 50 10.84 -21.34 13.92
C PHE A 50 11.46 -20.74 12.66
N GLU A 51 12.52 -21.38 12.13
CA GLU A 51 13.14 -20.95 10.87
C GLU A 51 12.20 -21.08 9.67
N ILE A 52 11.46 -22.18 9.56
CA ILE A 52 10.47 -22.39 8.51
C ILE A 52 9.40 -21.30 8.58
N GLN A 53 8.83 -21.05 9.76
CA GLN A 53 7.82 -20.01 9.95
C GLN A 53 8.36 -18.63 9.58
N ARG A 54 9.59 -18.32 9.99
CA ARG A 54 10.25 -17.05 9.65
C ARG A 54 10.42 -16.89 8.14
N ARG A 55 10.84 -17.94 7.42
CA ARG A 55 11.00 -17.93 5.96
C ARG A 55 9.66 -17.73 5.25
N LEU A 56 8.62 -18.42 5.71
CA LEU A 56 7.26 -18.28 5.18
C LEU A 56 6.73 -16.87 5.39
N GLN A 57 6.86 -16.31 6.59
CA GLN A 57 6.45 -14.94 6.89
C GLN A 57 7.21 -13.92 6.05
N ALA A 58 8.53 -14.08 5.89
CA ALA A 58 9.33 -13.20 5.05
C ALA A 58 8.90 -13.26 3.57
N SER A 59 8.59 -14.46 3.06
CA SER A 59 8.08 -14.65 1.69
C SER A 59 6.73 -13.98 1.50
N GLU A 60 5.78 -14.17 2.42
CA GLU A 60 4.46 -13.53 2.37
C GLU A 60 4.56 -12.01 2.44
N GLN A 61 5.39 -11.47 3.34
CA GLN A 61 5.63 -10.03 3.41
C GLN A 61 6.22 -9.47 2.12
N GLN A 62 7.15 -10.18 1.48
CA GLN A 62 7.68 -9.78 0.19
C GLN A 62 6.61 -9.79 -0.90
N ARG A 63 5.72 -10.79 -0.92
CA ARG A 63 4.62 -10.88 -1.88
C ARG A 63 3.66 -9.70 -1.72
N LEU A 64 3.21 -9.43 -0.49
CA LEU A 64 2.34 -8.30 -0.17
C LEU A 64 2.99 -6.95 -0.54
N ALA A 65 4.30 -6.80 -0.27
CA ALA A 65 5.03 -5.58 -0.62
C ALA A 65 5.13 -5.39 -2.15
N ARG A 66 5.29 -6.46 -2.93
CA ARG A 66 5.29 -6.38 -4.40
C ARG A 66 3.93 -6.01 -4.95
N GLU A 67 2.87 -6.64 -4.43
CA GLU A 67 1.49 -6.34 -4.82
C GLU A 67 1.12 -4.88 -4.51
N ALA A 68 1.47 -4.40 -3.31
CA ALA A 68 1.25 -3.00 -2.91
C ALA A 68 2.06 -2.00 -3.75
N LYS A 69 3.26 -2.39 -4.23
CA LYS A 69 4.03 -1.55 -5.16
C LYS A 69 3.39 -1.52 -6.55
N LEU A 70 2.92 -2.66 -7.03
CA LEU A 70 2.27 -2.76 -8.33
C LEU A 70 0.97 -1.96 -8.37
N SER A 71 0.12 -2.08 -7.34
CA SER A 71 -1.12 -1.30 -7.26
C SER A 71 -0.84 0.22 -7.28
N LYS A 72 0.13 0.69 -6.49
CA LYS A 72 0.56 2.09 -6.50
C LYS A 72 1.07 2.54 -7.88
N GLN A 73 1.85 1.71 -8.58
CA GLN A 73 2.30 2.04 -9.93
C GLN A 73 1.14 2.19 -10.90
N THR A 74 0.16 1.29 -10.86
CA THR A 74 -1.03 1.40 -11.72
C THR A 74 -1.84 2.67 -11.44
N GLU A 75 -1.94 3.11 -10.19
CA GLU A 75 -2.58 4.37 -9.82
C GLU A 75 -1.80 5.58 -10.35
N LEU A 76 -0.48 5.58 -10.17
CA LEU A 76 0.40 6.65 -10.67
C LEU A 76 0.32 6.76 -12.20
N ASP A 77 0.30 5.64 -12.91
CA ASP A 77 0.19 5.64 -14.37
C ASP A 77 -1.16 6.15 -14.84
N ARG A 78 -2.26 5.79 -14.15
CA ARG A 78 -3.59 6.37 -14.42
C ARG A 78 -3.59 7.90 -14.23
N VAL A 79 -3.01 8.39 -13.15
CA VAL A 79 -2.92 9.83 -12.86
C VAL A 79 -2.07 10.55 -13.92
N LYS A 80 -0.93 9.97 -14.32
CA LYS A 80 -0.08 10.53 -15.38
C LYS A 80 -0.81 10.63 -16.72
N VAL A 81 -1.54 9.58 -17.12
CA VAL A 81 -2.34 9.59 -18.35
C VAL A 81 -3.43 10.66 -18.28
N ALA A 82 -4.11 10.79 -17.13
CA ALA A 82 -5.11 11.84 -16.92
C ALA A 82 -4.49 13.25 -17.00
N GLN A 83 -3.29 13.45 -16.45
CA GLN A 83 -2.58 14.73 -16.52
C GLN A 83 -2.17 15.08 -17.96
N GLN A 84 -1.57 14.15 -18.70
CA GLN A 84 -1.17 14.37 -20.10
C GLN A 84 -2.37 14.70 -20.99
N SER A 85 -3.53 14.09 -20.76
CA SER A 85 -4.74 14.42 -21.52
C SER A 85 -5.25 15.84 -21.22
N ARG A 86 -5.16 16.30 -19.97
CA ARG A 86 -5.47 17.68 -19.58
C ARG A 86 -4.53 18.68 -20.23
N GLU A 87 -3.22 18.44 -20.19
CA GLU A 87 -2.20 19.29 -20.83
C GLU A 87 -2.46 19.45 -22.33
N ARG A 88 -2.77 18.36 -23.03
CA ARG A 88 -3.14 18.39 -24.46
C ARG A 88 -4.43 19.18 -24.73
N VAL A 89 -5.39 19.15 -23.80
CA VAL A 89 -6.63 19.96 -23.93
C VAL A 89 -6.31 21.43 -23.74
N VAL A 90 -5.50 21.78 -22.73
CA VAL A 90 -5.05 23.16 -22.50
C VAL A 90 -4.30 23.71 -23.71
N GLU A 91 -3.34 22.94 -24.25
CA GLU A 91 -2.59 23.33 -25.45
C GLU A 91 -3.52 23.58 -26.66
N LYS A 92 -4.50 22.69 -26.89
CA LYS A 92 -5.50 22.90 -27.95
C LYS A 92 -6.37 24.12 -27.71
N VAL A 93 -6.73 24.42 -26.46
CA VAL A 93 -7.49 25.61 -26.10
C VAL A 93 -6.65 26.86 -26.35
N GLU A 94 -5.39 26.88 -25.97
CA GLU A 94 -4.45 27.98 -26.24
C GLU A 94 -4.25 28.20 -27.74
N GLN A 95 -4.04 27.13 -28.51
CA GLN A 95 -3.96 27.21 -29.97
C GLN A 95 -5.25 27.79 -30.58
N ARG A 96 -6.42 27.37 -30.09
CA ARG A 96 -7.72 27.93 -30.53
C ARG A 96 -7.88 29.40 -30.13
N LYS A 97 -7.44 29.79 -28.94
CA LYS A 97 -7.46 31.19 -28.48
C LYS A 97 -6.50 32.06 -29.30
N ALA A 98 -5.30 31.56 -29.62
CA ALA A 98 -4.30 32.28 -30.41
C ALA A 98 -4.69 32.40 -31.89
N ALA A 99 -5.37 31.39 -32.45
CA ALA A 99 -5.88 31.41 -33.82
C ALA A 99 -7.27 32.07 -33.94
N ALA A 100 -7.90 32.43 -32.82
CA ALA A 100 -9.18 33.13 -32.87
C ALA A 100 -8.96 34.53 -33.47
N PRO A 101 -9.72 34.90 -34.52
CA PRO A 101 -9.64 36.24 -35.06
C PRO A 101 -10.05 37.23 -33.95
N VAL A 102 -9.16 38.15 -33.61
CA VAL A 102 -9.41 39.22 -32.64
C VAL A 102 -10.35 40.24 -33.30
N LYS A 103 -11.61 39.86 -33.54
CA LYS A 103 -12.64 40.85 -33.83
C LYS A 103 -12.79 41.66 -32.56
N SER A 104 -12.43 42.94 -32.62
CA SER A 104 -12.78 43.90 -31.58
C SER A 104 -14.30 43.81 -31.38
N ASN A 105 -14.74 43.26 -30.26
CA ASN A 105 -16.14 43.25 -29.85
C ASN A 105 -16.53 44.69 -29.44
N ALA A 106 -16.53 45.61 -30.40
CA ALA A 106 -17.17 46.90 -30.28
C ALA A 106 -18.69 46.68 -30.38
N GLY A 107 -19.31 46.06 -29.37
CA GLY A 107 -20.77 45.95 -29.35
C GLY A 107 -21.40 44.86 -28.48
N THR A 108 -20.66 43.86 -28.01
CA THR A 108 -21.23 42.85 -27.10
C THR A 108 -21.20 43.40 -25.68
N LYS A 109 -22.39 43.76 -25.15
CA LYS A 109 -22.57 44.14 -23.74
C LYS A 109 -21.91 43.08 -22.85
N LYS A 110 -20.91 43.52 -22.07
CA LYS A 110 -20.18 42.72 -21.08
C LYS A 110 -21.22 42.03 -20.18
N SER A 111 -21.39 40.71 -20.32
CA SER A 111 -22.16 39.93 -19.36
C SER A 111 -21.41 39.99 -18.05
N ILE A 112 -22.06 40.51 -17.00
CA ILE A 112 -21.46 40.63 -15.67
C ILE A 112 -21.28 39.21 -15.12
N ASP A 113 -20.03 38.82 -14.89
CA ASP A 113 -19.70 37.58 -14.21
C ASP A 113 -19.68 37.85 -12.70
N PHE A 114 -20.78 37.50 -12.04
CA PHE A 114 -20.97 37.75 -10.61
C PHE A 114 -20.13 36.82 -9.71
N LEU A 115 -19.29 35.96 -10.28
CA LEU A 115 -18.47 35.01 -9.53
C LEU A 115 -17.00 35.42 -9.40
N GLU A 116 -16.49 36.27 -10.30
CA GLU A 116 -15.05 36.63 -10.34
C GLU A 116 -14.76 38.15 -10.19
N ASP A 117 -15.72 39.06 -10.41
CA ASP A 117 -15.49 40.51 -10.21
C ASP A 117 -15.70 40.90 -8.73
N SER A 118 -14.67 41.52 -8.13
CA SER A 118 -14.62 41.93 -6.71
C SER A 118 -15.66 43.00 -6.35
N ASP A 119 -15.99 43.11 -5.05
CA ASP A 119 -16.99 44.04 -4.47
C ASP A 119 -16.95 45.48 -5.01
N GLU A 120 -15.77 45.98 -5.41
CA GLU A 120 -15.59 47.28 -6.09
C GLU A 120 -16.43 47.42 -7.37
N ALA A 121 -16.53 46.38 -8.20
CA ALA A 121 -17.32 46.40 -9.43
C ALA A 121 -18.84 46.46 -9.15
N PHE A 122 -19.26 45.90 -8.02
CA PHE A 122 -20.65 45.99 -7.55
C PHE A 122 -20.98 47.40 -7.06
N GLU A 123 -20.08 48.01 -6.27
CA GLU A 123 -20.27 49.39 -5.80
C GLU A 123 -20.36 50.41 -6.94
N GLU A 124 -19.54 50.24 -7.97
CA GLU A 124 -19.58 51.11 -9.16
C GLU A 124 -20.89 50.98 -9.94
N TRP A 125 -21.42 49.76 -10.08
CA TRP A 125 -22.73 49.55 -10.68
C TRP A 125 -23.86 50.15 -9.83
N TYR A 126 -23.83 49.94 -8.52
CA TYR A 126 -24.85 50.44 -7.60
C TYR A 126 -24.91 51.98 -7.61
N ARG A 127 -23.76 52.66 -7.53
CA ARG A 127 -23.70 54.13 -7.66
C ARG A 127 -24.28 54.63 -8.97
N LYS A 128 -24.05 53.88 -10.06
CA LYS A 128 -24.54 54.26 -11.39
C LYS A 128 -26.06 54.10 -11.52
N VAL A 129 -26.65 53.11 -10.86
CA VAL A 129 -28.10 52.92 -10.79
C VAL A 129 -28.75 53.98 -9.89
N GLU A 130 -28.14 54.30 -8.75
CA GLU A 130 -28.62 55.36 -7.85
C GLU A 130 -28.58 56.73 -8.52
N ALA A 131 -27.50 57.05 -9.25
CA ALA A 131 -27.38 58.29 -10.01
C ALA A 131 -28.32 58.39 -11.23
N SER A 132 -28.91 57.28 -11.66
CA SER A 132 -29.85 57.22 -12.78
C SER A 132 -31.33 57.27 -12.33
N ARG A 133 -31.58 57.47 -11.03
CA ARG A 133 -32.92 57.67 -10.45
C ARG A 133 -33.20 59.15 -10.23
#